data_AF-A0A7J7R947-F1
#
_entry.id   AF-A0A7J7R947-F1
#
_cell.length_a   1.000
_cell.length_b   1.000
_cell.length_c   1.000
_cell.angle_alpha   90.00
_cell.angle_beta   90.00
_cell.angle_gamma   90.00
#
_symmetry.space_group_name_H-M   'P 1'
#
loop_
_entity.id
_entity.type
_entity.pdbx_description
1 polymer ?
#
loop_
_entity_poly.entity_id
_entity_poly.type
_entity_poly.pdbx_seq_one_letter_code
_entity_poly.pdbx_strand_id
1 'polypeptide(L)'
;MTPRCYILAVWAVLCIISLLCSQGAPVSPTGAHLMLCQSHSRCGDRFYDPQEDCCYDDAVVPLSTSRKCGNCTFRICFEQCCPWSFRPQETFVVKVRGQACSFGPFPGDRVCSSVR
;
A
#
# COMPACT_ATOMS: atom_id res chain seq x y z
N MET A 1 -41.83 53.50 42.67
CA MET A 1 -41.91 52.02 42.65
C MET A 1 -41.18 51.53 41.40
N THR A 2 -39.86 51.42 41.43
CA THR A 2 -39.04 51.11 40.24
C THR A 2 -37.63 50.51 40.50
N PRO A 3 -37.04 50.48 41.73
CA PRO A 3 -35.68 49.95 41.89
C PRO A 3 -35.62 48.42 41.97
N ARG A 4 -36.67 47.78 42.49
CA ARG A 4 -36.72 46.31 42.68
C ARG A 4 -36.91 45.54 41.38
N CYS A 5 -37.61 46.12 40.40
CA CYS A 5 -37.86 45.48 39.11
C CYS A 5 -36.58 45.45 38.24
N TYR A 6 -35.78 46.52 38.30
CA TYR A 6 -34.49 46.60 37.61
C TYR A 6 -33.47 45.56 38.12
N ILE A 7 -33.39 45.38 39.44
CA ILE A 7 -32.50 44.39 40.04
C ILE A 7 -32.87 42.97 39.59
N LEU A 8 -34.17 42.63 39.58
CA LEU A 8 -34.63 41.32 39.12
C LEU A 8 -34.34 41.07 37.63
N ALA A 9 -34.48 42.10 36.79
CA ALA A 9 -34.17 42.00 35.37
C ALA A 9 -32.67 41.76 35.11
N VAL A 10 -31.79 42.46 35.84
CA VAL A 10 -30.33 42.29 35.72
C VAL A 10 -29.90 40.87 36.14
N TRP A 11 -30.48 40.36 37.22
CA TRP A 11 -30.21 38.99 37.68
C TRP A 11 -30.68 37.94 36.68
N ALA A 12 -31.87 38.12 36.09
CA ALA A 12 -32.37 37.24 35.05
C ALA A 12 -31.42 37.21 33.84
N VAL A 13 -30.96 38.36 33.36
CA VAL A 13 -30.02 38.43 32.22
C VAL A 13 -28.70 37.75 32.54
N LEU A 14 -28.15 37.94 33.74
CA LEU A 14 -26.91 37.26 34.18
C LEU A 14 -27.06 35.74 34.22
N CYS A 15 -28.21 35.23 34.69
CA CYS A 15 -28.49 33.80 34.72
C CYS A 15 -28.59 33.21 33.30
N ILE A 16 -29.25 33.93 32.38
CA ILE A 16 -29.39 33.49 30.99
C ILE A 16 -28.03 33.44 30.29
N ILE A 17 -27.18 34.45 30.48
CA ILE A 17 -25.81 34.48 29.92
C ILE A 17 -24.98 33.33 30.50
N SER A 18 -25.06 33.09 31.81
CA SER A 18 -24.34 31.99 32.46
C SER A 18 -24.79 30.61 31.95
N LEU A 19 -26.10 30.44 31.68
CA LEU A 19 -26.68 29.23 31.10
C LEU A 19 -26.27 29.02 29.64
N LEU A 20 -26.22 30.07 28.82
CA LEU A 20 -25.77 29.98 27.44
C LEU A 20 -24.26 29.69 27.35
N CYS A 21 -23.46 30.29 28.23
CA CYS A 21 -22.01 30.10 28.25
C CYS A 21 -21.57 28.73 28.81
N SER A 22 -22.45 28.00 29.50
CA SER A 22 -22.15 26.66 30.04
C SER A 22 -22.50 25.51 29.08
N GLN A 23 -23.16 25.79 27.93
CA GLN A 23 -23.45 24.77 26.90
C GLN A 23 -22.30 24.50 25.93
N GLY A 24 -21.13 25.13 26.13
CA GLY A 24 -19.94 24.93 25.32
C GLY A 24 -18.90 24.06 26.00
N ALA A 25 -19.25 22.84 26.43
CA ALA A 25 -18.21 21.83 26.58
C ALA A 25 -17.80 21.43 25.16
N PRO A 26 -16.57 21.71 24.68
CA PRO A 26 -16.10 21.08 23.48
C PRO A 26 -16.07 19.60 23.80
N VAL A 27 -17.03 18.85 23.27
CA VAL A 27 -16.88 17.41 23.10
C VAL A 27 -15.74 17.24 22.11
N SER A 28 -14.50 17.36 22.61
CA SER A 28 -13.34 16.87 21.90
C SER A 28 -13.70 15.41 21.58
N PRO A 29 -13.82 15.03 20.30
CA PRO A 29 -14.23 13.68 19.96
C PRO A 29 -13.27 12.75 20.70
N THR A 30 -13.78 12.03 21.69
CA THR A 30 -12.99 11.05 22.44
C THR A 30 -12.48 10.05 21.41
N GLY A 31 -11.20 10.18 21.08
CA GLY A 31 -10.57 9.43 20.01
C GLY A 31 -10.84 10.04 18.63
N ALA A 32 -10.06 11.05 18.25
CA ALA A 32 -9.57 11.08 16.89
C ALA A 32 -8.76 9.80 16.68
N HIS A 33 -9.43 8.68 16.41
CA HIS A 33 -8.81 7.52 15.82
C HIS A 33 -8.15 8.06 14.55
N LEU A 34 -6.83 8.25 14.60
CA LEU A 34 -6.02 8.50 13.43
C LEU A 34 -6.36 7.38 12.45
N MET A 35 -7.21 7.68 11.48
CA MET A 35 -7.47 6.79 10.36
C MET A 35 -6.19 6.78 9.54
N LEU A 36 -5.28 5.89 9.90
CA LEU A 36 -4.12 5.59 9.09
C LEU A 36 -4.64 4.89 7.85
N CYS A 37 -4.55 5.56 6.70
CA CYS A 37 -4.74 4.92 5.41
C CYS A 37 -3.73 3.78 5.31
N GLN A 38 -4.17 2.53 5.42
CA GLN A 38 -3.32 1.39 5.11
C GLN A 38 -2.99 1.45 3.62
N SER A 39 -1.71 1.60 3.30
CA SER A 39 -1.21 1.49 1.94
C SER A 39 -1.48 0.07 1.44
N HIS A 40 -2.50 -0.09 0.59
CA HIS A 40 -2.74 -1.35 -0.09
C HIS A 40 -1.99 -1.37 -1.42
N SER A 41 -1.29 -2.47 -1.67
CA SER A 41 -0.69 -2.72 -2.97
C SER A 41 -1.77 -2.94 -4.02
N ARG A 42 -1.57 -2.33 -5.19
CA ARG A 42 -2.47 -2.46 -6.34
C ARG A 42 -1.72 -2.99 -7.54
N CYS A 43 -2.41 -3.79 -8.34
CA CYS A 43 -2.00 -4.25 -9.65
C CYS A 43 -3.10 -3.80 -10.62
N GLY A 44 -2.85 -2.73 -11.37
CA GLY A 44 -3.91 -2.02 -12.10
C GLY A 44 -5.00 -1.49 -11.16
N ASP A 45 -6.22 -1.98 -11.35
CA ASP A 45 -7.43 -1.66 -10.59
C ASP A 45 -7.70 -2.63 -9.41
N ARG A 46 -6.92 -3.71 -9.30
CA ARG A 46 -7.09 -4.73 -8.26
C ARG A 46 -6.18 -4.50 -7.07
N PHE A 47 -6.73 -4.67 -5.88
CA PHE A 47 -5.96 -4.83 -4.65
C PHE A 47 -5.52 -6.29 -4.49
N TYR A 48 -4.37 -6.50 -3.87
CA TYR A 48 -3.86 -7.83 -3.53
C TYR A 48 -3.09 -7.80 -2.20
N ASP A 49 -2.92 -8.96 -1.57
CA ASP A 49 -2.08 -9.11 -0.38
C ASP A 49 -0.63 -9.41 -0.81
N PRO A 50 0.35 -8.52 -0.54
CA PRO A 50 1.75 -8.75 -0.88
C PRO A 50 2.38 -9.97 -0.21
N GLN A 51 1.77 -10.50 0.85
CA GLN A 51 2.25 -11.71 1.54
C GLN A 51 1.85 -13.00 0.80
N GLU A 52 0.83 -12.96 -0.05
CA GLU A 52 0.28 -14.13 -0.75
C GLU A 52 0.41 -14.03 -2.27
N ASP A 53 0.37 -12.81 -2.80
CA ASP A 53 0.33 -12.51 -4.23
C ASP A 53 1.34 -11.42 -4.64
N CYS A 54 1.63 -11.36 -5.94
CA CYS A 54 2.34 -10.26 -6.55
C CYS A 54 1.67 -9.77 -7.84
N CYS A 55 2.07 -8.58 -8.30
CA CYS A 55 1.69 -8.07 -9.61
C CYS A 55 2.71 -8.51 -10.67
N TYR A 56 2.25 -9.19 -11.72
CA TYR A 56 3.05 -9.64 -12.84
C TYR A 56 2.27 -9.47 -14.15
N ASP A 57 2.81 -8.72 -15.11
CA ASP A 57 2.15 -8.36 -16.38
C ASP A 57 0.70 -7.88 -16.19
N ASP A 58 0.51 -6.92 -15.26
CA ASP A 58 -0.81 -6.37 -14.88
C ASP A 58 -1.83 -7.39 -14.34
N ALA A 59 -1.37 -8.60 -13.99
CA ALA A 59 -2.18 -9.63 -13.34
C ALA A 59 -1.71 -9.89 -11.92
N VAL A 60 -2.69 -10.08 -11.01
CA VAL A 60 -2.43 -10.59 -9.65
C VAL A 60 -2.19 -12.09 -9.75
N VAL A 61 -1.05 -12.54 -9.24
CA VAL A 61 -0.62 -13.95 -9.30
C VAL A 61 -0.11 -14.41 -7.92
N PRO A 62 -0.38 -15.66 -7.51
CA PRO A 62 0.14 -16.21 -6.26
C PRO A 62 1.67 -16.25 -6.22
N LEU A 63 2.27 -16.03 -5.06
CA LEU A 63 3.73 -16.11 -4.85
C LEU A 63 4.31 -17.50 -5.18
N SER A 64 3.49 -18.55 -5.13
CA SER A 64 3.86 -19.92 -5.49
C SER A 64 3.96 -20.15 -7.01
N THR A 65 3.51 -19.19 -7.82
CA THR A 65 3.45 -19.32 -9.28
C THR A 65 4.85 -19.39 -9.87
N SER A 66 5.07 -20.36 -10.75
CA SER A 66 6.32 -20.54 -11.49
C SER A 66 6.08 -20.64 -13.00
N ARG A 67 7.06 -20.22 -13.79
CA ARG A 67 7.06 -20.33 -15.26
C ARG A 67 8.36 -20.96 -15.75
N LYS A 68 8.33 -21.47 -16.98
CA LYS A 68 9.51 -22.00 -17.64
C LYS A 68 10.38 -20.89 -18.24
N CYS A 69 11.69 -21.12 -18.21
CA CYS A 69 12.73 -20.28 -18.82
C CYS A 69 13.74 -21.22 -19.48
N GLY A 70 13.52 -21.56 -20.76
CA GLY A 70 14.21 -22.67 -21.40
C GLY A 70 13.96 -23.99 -20.66
N ASN A 71 15.04 -24.66 -20.25
CA ASN A 71 14.99 -25.91 -19.48
C ASN A 71 14.81 -25.73 -17.96
N CYS A 72 14.83 -24.49 -17.47
CA CYS A 72 14.63 -24.16 -16.06
C CYS A 72 13.19 -23.73 -15.77
N THR A 73 12.88 -23.64 -14.48
CA THR A 73 11.71 -22.95 -13.95
C THR A 73 12.14 -21.83 -13.01
N PHE A 74 11.40 -20.72 -13.01
CA PHE A 74 11.62 -19.58 -12.12
C PHE A 74 10.32 -19.15 -11.46
N ARG A 75 10.41 -18.55 -10.26
CA ARG A 75 9.25 -18.01 -9.54
C ARG A 75 8.97 -16.59 -10.00
N ILE A 76 7.84 -16.36 -10.66
CA ILE A 76 7.56 -15.11 -11.38
C ILE A 76 7.49 -13.86 -10.50
N CYS A 77 7.22 -14.03 -9.20
CA CYS A 77 7.17 -12.92 -8.26
C CYS A 77 8.55 -12.43 -7.81
N PHE A 78 9.54 -13.32 -7.78
CA PHE A 78 10.87 -13.06 -7.22
C PHE A 78 11.98 -13.02 -8.28
N GLU A 79 11.72 -13.61 -9.43
CA GLU A 79 12.70 -13.86 -10.47
C GLU A 79 12.15 -13.47 -11.84
N GLN A 80 13.05 -13.22 -12.78
CA GLN A 80 12.74 -12.92 -14.16
C GLN A 80 13.64 -13.74 -15.11
N CYS A 81 13.06 -14.16 -16.22
CA CYS A 81 13.78 -14.85 -17.29
C CYS A 81 14.31 -13.83 -18.30
N CYS A 82 15.63 -13.74 -18.42
CA CYS A 82 16.30 -12.86 -19.38
C CYS A 82 16.83 -13.68 -20.56
N PRO A 83 16.55 -13.29 -21.82
CA PRO A 83 17.26 -13.84 -22.96
C PRO A 83 18.73 -13.40 -22.92
N TRP A 84 19.64 -14.34 -23.15
CA TRP A 84 21.08 -14.11 -23.15
C TRP A 84 21.71 -14.65 -24.42
N SER A 85 22.03 -13.78 -25.36
CA SER A 85 22.59 -14.18 -26.66
C SER A 85 24.02 -13.66 -26.80
N PHE A 86 25.01 -14.52 -26.53
CA PHE A 86 26.42 -14.26 -26.87
C PHE A 86 26.97 -15.19 -27.96
N ARG A 87 26.19 -16.18 -28.41
CA ARG A 87 26.62 -17.24 -29.36
C ARG A 87 25.42 -17.74 -30.20
N PRO A 88 25.63 -18.53 -31.29
CA PRO A 88 24.55 -19.01 -32.15
C PRO A 88 23.50 -19.92 -31.49
N GLN A 89 23.60 -20.16 -30.18
CA GLN A 89 22.62 -20.90 -29.39
C GLN A 89 22.04 -19.94 -28.34
N GLU A 90 20.73 -19.74 -28.38
CA GLU A 90 20.02 -18.95 -27.37
C GLU A 90 20.17 -19.62 -26.00
N THR A 91 20.73 -18.90 -25.04
CA THR A 91 20.69 -19.27 -23.63
C THR A 91 19.82 -18.28 -22.89
N PHE A 92 19.27 -18.73 -21.77
CA PHE A 92 18.46 -17.89 -20.90
C PHE A 92 19.15 -17.79 -19.55
N VAL A 93 18.95 -16.68 -18.85
CA VAL A 93 19.45 -16.47 -17.50
C VAL A 93 18.28 -16.08 -16.61
N VAL A 94 18.04 -16.86 -15.57
CA VAL A 94 17.11 -16.50 -14.51
C VAL A 94 17.84 -15.61 -13.52
N LYS A 95 17.31 -14.41 -13.33
CA LYS A 95 17.82 -13.37 -12.43
C LYS A 95 16.81 -13.02 -11.36
N VAL A 96 17.25 -12.40 -10.27
CA VAL A 96 16.35 -11.82 -9.29
C VAL A 96 15.62 -10.64 -9.92
N ARG A 97 14.32 -10.52 -9.64
CA ARG A 97 13.48 -9.44 -10.15
C ARG A 97 14.04 -8.08 -9.69
N GLY A 98 14.11 -7.14 -10.62
CA GLY A 98 14.71 -5.81 -10.40
C GLY A 98 16.17 -5.69 -10.84
N GLN A 99 16.84 -6.81 -11.15
CA GLN A 99 18.12 -6.76 -11.85
C GLN A 99 17.89 -6.56 -13.35
N ALA A 100 18.71 -5.72 -14.01
CA ALA A 100 18.57 -5.53 -15.45
C ALA A 100 19.13 -6.73 -16.23
N CYS A 101 18.39 -7.17 -17.25
CA CYS A 101 18.83 -8.24 -18.16
C CYS A 101 20.07 -7.88 -18.98
N SER A 102 20.38 -6.60 -19.13
CA SER A 102 21.56 -6.11 -19.86
C SER A 102 22.89 -6.42 -19.17
N PHE A 103 22.88 -6.64 -17.85
CA PHE A 103 24.09 -6.99 -17.12
C PHE A 103 24.48 -8.46 -17.34
N GLY A 104 25.77 -8.75 -17.21
CA GLY A 104 26.32 -10.13 -17.17
C GLY A 104 25.62 -11.06 -16.16
N PRO A 105 25.80 -12.39 -16.29
CA PRO A 105 25.44 -13.32 -15.22
C PRO A 105 26.23 -12.98 -13.96
N PHE A 106 25.54 -12.85 -12.83
CA PHE A 106 26.14 -12.63 -11.52
C PHE A 106 26.25 -13.95 -10.73
N PRO A 107 27.11 -14.03 -9.71
CA PRO A 107 27.09 -15.14 -8.76
C PRO A 107 25.69 -15.26 -8.13
N GLY A 108 24.99 -16.36 -8.43
CA GLY A 108 23.61 -16.61 -8.00
C GLY A 108 22.59 -16.69 -9.15
N ASP A 109 22.94 -16.18 -10.33
CA ASP A 109 22.10 -16.32 -11.52
C ASP A 109 22.11 -17.76 -12.05
N ARG A 110 20.95 -18.24 -12.51
CA ARG A 110 20.84 -19.60 -13.07
C ARG A 110 20.83 -19.53 -14.58
N VAL A 111 21.85 -20.12 -15.21
CA VAL A 111 21.94 -20.23 -16.66
C VAL A 111 21.16 -21.45 -17.12
N CYS A 112 20.32 -21.24 -18.13
CA CYS A 112 19.34 -22.18 -18.64
C CYS A 112 19.54 -22.38 -20.13
N SER A 113 19.42 -23.62 -20.58
CA SER A 113 19.54 -23.98 -21.98
C SER A 113 18.21 -23.76 -22.70
N SER A 114 18.27 -23.31 -23.96
CA SER A 114 17.08 -23.31 -24.81
C SER A 114 16.56 -24.74 -25.03
N VAL A 115 15.24 -24.88 -24.98
CA VAL A 115 14.53 -26.12 -25.30
C VAL A 115 13.99 -25.92 -26.71
N ARG A 116 14.56 -26.65 -27.67
CA ARG A 116 14.12 -26.66 -29.08
C ARG A 116 12.69 -27.17 -29.21
#